data_AF-A0A948DZP1-F1
#
_entry.id   AF-A0A948DZP1-F1
#
_cell.length_a   1.000
_cell.length_b   1.000
_cell.length_c   1.000
_cell.angle_alpha   90.00
_cell.angle_beta   90.00
_cell.angle_gamma   90.00
#
_symmetry.space_group_name_H-M   'P 1'
#
loop_
_entity.id
_entity.type
_entity.pdbx_description
1 polymer ?
#
loop_
_entity_poly.entity_id
_entity_poly.type
_entity_poly.pdbx_seq_one_letter_code
_entity_poly.pdbx_strand_id
1 'polypeptide(L)'
;MQIKKIFKSNGSLMRFLFFVAVFGFVSIPRSSFAELSVDPYCQLVIESMGQVVSNFQELIPIASQYKGDPEALAGKEEIKRAEFEQVWEDLYASYQTTPEEYIMYMGKHSREVKAYLKAHPEIQQQIDDLALQVNSDDRRF
;
A
#
# COMPACT_ATOMS: atom_id res chain seq x y z
N MET A 1 -26.42 -65.53 4.32
CA MET A 1 -25.51 -64.42 4.69
C MET A 1 -24.47 -64.30 3.59
N GLN A 2 -24.57 -63.27 2.74
CA GLN A 2 -23.61 -62.69 1.78
C GLN A 2 -24.43 -61.84 0.78
N ILE A 3 -24.43 -60.51 0.91
CA ILE A 3 -23.68 -59.51 0.11
C ILE A 3 -24.54 -58.80 -0.96
N LYS A 4 -24.71 -57.49 -0.70
CA LYS A 4 -24.78 -56.30 -1.58
C LYS A 4 -25.77 -56.25 -2.76
N LYS A 5 -26.39 -55.06 -2.84
CA LYS A 5 -26.67 -54.16 -4.01
C LYS A 5 -28.12 -53.66 -3.92
N ILE A 6 -28.50 -52.42 -4.22
CA ILE A 6 -27.86 -51.25 -4.82
C ILE A 6 -28.70 -50.02 -4.47
N PHE A 7 -27.99 -48.90 -4.34
CA PHE A 7 -28.44 -47.52 -4.29
C PHE A 7 -29.44 -47.14 -5.40
N LYS A 8 -30.55 -46.47 -5.05
CA LYS A 8 -31.20 -45.48 -5.93
C LYS A 8 -31.95 -44.45 -5.08
N SER A 9 -31.20 -43.56 -4.42
CA SER A 9 -31.78 -42.36 -3.82
C SER A 9 -31.81 -41.28 -4.91
N ASN A 10 -33.03 -40.91 -5.31
CA ASN A 10 -33.30 -39.91 -6.33
C ASN A 10 -32.84 -38.52 -5.85
N GLY A 11 -31.70 -38.07 -6.37
CA GLY A 11 -31.28 -36.68 -6.27
C GLY A 11 -32.08 -35.83 -7.24
N SER A 12 -32.91 -34.90 -6.74
CA SER A 12 -33.39 -33.78 -7.55
C SER A 12 -34.01 -32.60 -6.78
N LEU A 13 -33.90 -32.51 -5.44
CA LEU A 13 -34.58 -31.44 -4.70
C LEU A 13 -33.75 -30.74 -3.61
N MET A 14 -32.51 -31.16 -3.36
CA MET A 14 -31.70 -30.65 -2.25
C MET A 14 -30.36 -30.05 -2.68
N ARG A 15 -30.33 -29.38 -3.84
CA ARG A 15 -29.15 -28.64 -4.33
C ARG A 15 -29.41 -27.16 -4.63
N PHE A 16 -30.65 -26.67 -4.49
CA PHE A 16 -30.98 -25.26 -4.72
C PHE A 16 -30.94 -24.38 -3.48
N LEU A 17 -30.76 -24.94 -2.27
CA LEU A 17 -30.67 -24.15 -1.03
C LEU A 17 -29.23 -23.83 -0.58
N PHE A 18 -28.22 -24.22 -1.35
CA PHE A 18 -26.80 -23.97 -0.99
C PHE A 18 -26.17 -22.78 -1.71
N PHE A 19 -26.85 -22.16 -2.68
CA PHE A 19 -26.31 -21.03 -3.44
C PHE A 19 -26.67 -19.64 -2.90
N VAL A 20 -27.49 -19.56 -1.85
CA VAL A 20 -27.87 -18.27 -1.23
C VAL A 20 -26.94 -17.89 -0.06
N ALA A 21 -26.03 -18.78 0.37
CA ALA A 21 -25.19 -18.58 1.54
C ALA A 21 -23.72 -18.19 1.25
N VAL A 22 -23.29 -18.14 -0.02
CA VAL A 22 -21.87 -17.88 -0.38
C VAL A 22 -21.64 -16.54 -1.06
N PHE A 23 -22.69 -15.85 -1.54
CA PHE A 23 -22.61 -14.40 -1.76
C PHE A 23 -22.94 -13.68 -0.44
N GLY A 24 -22.17 -14.01 0.59
CA GLY A 24 -21.87 -13.06 1.64
C GLY A 24 -21.24 -11.87 0.94
N PHE A 25 -22.08 -10.89 0.62
CA PHE A 25 -21.66 -9.51 0.47
C PHE A 25 -20.97 -9.19 1.78
N VAL A 26 -19.67 -9.47 1.86
CA VAL A 26 -18.80 -8.93 2.89
C VAL A 26 -18.74 -7.46 2.52
N SER A 27 -19.80 -6.74 2.90
CA SER A 27 -19.73 -5.33 3.18
C SER A 27 -18.70 -5.24 4.29
N ILE A 28 -17.42 -5.21 3.92
CA ILE A 28 -16.38 -4.68 4.77
C ILE A 28 -16.96 -3.32 5.16
N PRO A 29 -17.34 -3.10 6.43
CA PRO A 29 -17.76 -1.76 6.81
C PRO A 29 -16.61 -0.88 6.35
N ARG A 30 -16.91 0.08 5.47
CA ARG A 30 -16.02 1.23 5.30
C ARG A 30 -16.02 1.84 6.68
N SER A 31 -15.07 1.41 7.51
CA SER A 31 -14.66 2.12 8.70
C SER A 31 -14.55 3.54 8.21
N SER A 32 -15.46 4.38 8.68
CA SER A 32 -15.42 5.80 8.42
C SER A 32 -14.17 6.28 9.16
N PHE A 33 -13.00 6.06 8.56
CA PHE A 33 -11.76 6.65 8.98
C PHE A 33 -12.03 8.16 9.01
N ALA A 34 -11.68 8.80 10.12
CA ALA A 34 -11.85 10.24 10.22
C ALA A 34 -11.09 10.86 9.05
N GLU A 35 -11.77 11.73 8.29
CA GLU A 35 -11.17 12.38 7.13
C GLU A 35 -9.85 13.05 7.57
N LEU A 36 -8.74 12.59 7.00
CA LEU A 36 -7.40 13.06 7.32
C LEU A 36 -7.38 14.60 7.22
N SER A 37 -6.90 15.30 8.24
CA SER A 37 -6.78 16.75 8.15
C SER A 37 -5.51 17.15 7.38
N VAL A 38 -5.48 18.39 6.90
CA VAL A 38 -4.41 18.88 6.00
C VAL A 38 -3.02 18.80 6.64
N ASP A 39 -2.92 19.08 7.93
CA ASP A 39 -1.65 19.05 8.67
C ASP A 39 -1.07 17.62 8.76
N PRO A 40 -1.77 16.63 9.34
CA PRO A 40 -1.38 15.22 9.28
C PRO A 40 -1.13 14.70 7.86
N TYR A 41 -1.89 15.17 6.86
CA TYR A 41 -1.61 14.83 5.47
C TYR A 41 -0.24 15.34 5.00
N CYS A 42 0.10 16.59 5.28
CA CYS A 42 1.41 17.14 4.91
C CYS A 42 2.56 16.41 5.63
N GLN A 43 2.36 16.06 6.90
CA GLN A 43 3.34 15.25 7.64
C GLN A 43 3.49 13.85 7.05
N LEU A 44 2.38 13.19 6.68
CA LEU A 44 2.40 11.92 5.98
C LEU A 44 3.13 12.02 4.63
N VAL A 45 2.98 13.11 3.88
CA VAL A 45 3.75 13.35 2.63
C VAL A 45 5.25 13.39 2.92
N ILE A 46 5.68 14.12 3.96
CA ILE A 46 7.09 14.21 4.36
C ILE A 46 7.65 12.83 4.71
N GLU A 47 6.95 12.07 5.58
CA GLU A 47 7.39 10.74 6.01
C GLU A 47 7.40 9.74 4.85
N SER A 48 6.39 9.81 3.97
CA SER A 48 6.33 9.01 2.75
C SER A 48 7.54 9.27 1.85
N MET A 49 7.87 10.53 1.57
CA MET A 49 9.02 10.86 0.74
C MET A 49 10.35 10.50 1.41
N GLY A 50 10.44 10.67 2.73
CA GLY A 50 11.56 10.18 3.53
C GLY A 50 11.76 8.67 3.39
N GLN A 51 10.66 7.90 3.40
CA GLN A 51 10.70 6.46 3.18
C GLN A 51 11.19 6.10 1.77
N VAL A 52 10.78 6.84 0.73
CA VAL A 52 11.30 6.64 -0.63
C VAL A 52 12.82 6.84 -0.67
N VAL A 53 13.32 7.91 -0.05
CA VAL A 53 14.78 8.17 0.04
C VAL A 53 15.49 7.03 0.78
N SER A 54 14.96 6.59 1.93
CA SER A 54 15.53 5.46 2.68
C SER A 54 15.58 4.18 1.83
N ASN A 55 14.50 3.86 1.11
CA ASN A 55 14.43 2.69 0.25
C ASN A 55 15.50 2.75 -0.85
N PHE A 56 15.68 3.90 -1.51
CA PHE A 56 16.75 4.06 -2.50
C PHE A 56 18.15 3.90 -1.89
N GLN A 57 18.38 4.49 -0.72
CA GLN A 57 19.67 4.36 -0.03
C GLN A 57 20.02 2.92 0.32
N GLU A 58 19.03 2.06 0.57
CA GLU A 58 19.23 0.63 0.74
C GLU A 58 19.42 -0.13 -0.58
N LEU A 59 18.66 0.22 -1.62
CA LEU A 59 18.70 -0.50 -2.89
C LEU A 59 19.94 -0.17 -3.73
N ILE A 60 20.43 1.08 -3.72
CA ILE A 60 21.60 1.51 -4.51
C ILE A 60 22.84 0.63 -4.24
N PRO A 61 23.25 0.41 -2.98
CA PRO A 61 24.40 -0.45 -2.70
C PRO A 61 24.15 -1.92 -3.09
N ILE A 62 22.91 -2.42 -2.98
CA ILE A 62 22.55 -3.77 -3.42
C ILE A 62 22.72 -3.89 -4.95
N ALA A 63 22.17 -2.94 -5.71
CA ALA A 63 22.31 -2.88 -7.16
C ALA A 63 23.79 -2.82 -7.58
N SER A 64 24.59 -2.00 -6.90
CA SER A 64 26.03 -1.92 -7.17
C SER A 64 26.78 -3.21 -6.84
N GLN A 65 26.44 -3.87 -5.72
CA GLN A 65 27.10 -5.09 -5.26
C GLN A 65 26.81 -6.28 -6.17
N TYR A 66 25.57 -6.40 -6.67
CA TYR A 66 25.11 -7.53 -7.47
C TYR A 66 25.01 -7.22 -8.97
N LYS A 67 25.64 -6.13 -9.45
CA LYS A 67 25.63 -5.73 -10.87
C LYS A 67 26.03 -6.83 -11.86
N GLY A 68 26.89 -7.76 -11.44
CA GLY A 68 27.34 -8.90 -12.24
C GLY A 68 26.51 -10.17 -12.10
N ASP A 69 25.50 -10.17 -11.22
CA ASP A 69 24.67 -11.34 -10.90
C ASP A 69 23.18 -10.92 -10.84
N PRO A 70 22.50 -10.86 -12.00
CA PRO A 70 21.11 -10.41 -12.08
C PRO A 70 20.13 -11.28 -11.30
N GLU A 71 20.43 -12.58 -11.14
CA GLU A 71 19.56 -13.51 -10.40
C GLU A 71 19.64 -13.21 -8.90
N ALA A 72 20.85 -13.03 -8.37
CA ALA A 72 21.03 -12.63 -6.98
C ALA A 72 20.46 -11.23 -6.72
N LEU A 73 20.64 -10.28 -7.66
CA LEU A 73 20.05 -8.95 -7.55
C LEU A 73 18.52 -9.02 -7.44
N ALA A 74 17.86 -9.71 -8.37
CA ALA A 74 16.40 -9.85 -8.36
C ALA A 74 15.89 -10.49 -7.06
N GLY A 75 16.59 -11.51 -6.55
CA GLY A 75 16.24 -12.13 -5.27
C GLY A 75 16.36 -11.17 -4.08
N LYS A 76 17.33 -10.25 -4.09
CA LYS A 76 17.48 -9.23 -3.04
C LYS A 76 16.46 -8.11 -3.15
N GLU A 77 16.15 -7.66 -4.36
CA GLU A 77 15.12 -6.67 -4.63
C GLU A 77 13.74 -7.17 -4.21
N GLU A 78 13.45 -8.45 -4.43
CA GLU A 78 12.21 -9.11 -3.99
C GLU A 78 12.03 -9.04 -2.47
N ILE A 79 13.06 -9.44 -1.72
CA ILE A 79 13.06 -9.41 -0.26
C ILE A 79 12.83 -7.98 0.23
N LYS A 80 13.58 -7.02 -0.34
CA LYS A 80 13.46 -5.61 0.05
C LYS A 80 12.10 -5.02 -0.29
N ARG A 81 11.50 -5.40 -1.42
CA ARG A 81 10.16 -4.94 -1.78
C ARG A 81 9.11 -5.36 -0.75
N ALA A 82 9.14 -6.61 -0.30
CA ALA A 82 8.23 -7.09 0.74
C ALA A 82 8.44 -6.37 2.08
N GLU A 83 9.70 -6.12 2.46
CA GLU A 83 10.02 -5.32 3.66
C GLU A 83 9.48 -3.88 3.55
N PHE A 84 9.69 -3.24 2.41
CA PHE A 84 9.22 -1.87 2.17
C PHE A 84 7.70 -1.78 2.13
N GLU A 85 7.02 -2.74 1.52
CA GLU A 85 5.56 -2.79 1.47
C GLU A 85 4.95 -2.80 2.88
N GLN A 86 5.50 -3.62 3.79
CA GLN A 86 5.03 -3.62 5.18
C GLN A 86 5.24 -2.27 5.87
N VAL A 87 6.39 -1.62 5.67
CA VAL A 87 6.68 -0.30 6.25
C VAL A 87 5.70 0.75 5.72
N TRP A 88 5.34 0.68 4.44
CA TRP A 88 4.33 1.56 3.84
C TRP A 88 2.94 1.33 4.43
N GLU A 89 2.51 0.08 4.57
CA GLU A 89 1.22 -0.25 5.21
C GLU A 89 1.15 0.28 6.65
N ASP A 90 2.21 0.06 7.43
CA ASP A 90 2.29 0.53 8.81
C ASP A 90 2.26 2.07 8.89
N LEU A 91 2.95 2.76 7.97
CA LEU A 91 2.94 4.22 7.89
C LEU A 91 1.52 4.73 7.61
N TYR A 92 0.84 4.24 6.58
CA TYR A 92 -0.53 4.69 6.29
C TYR A 92 -1.52 4.38 7.43
N ALA A 93 -1.39 3.19 8.04
CA ALA A 93 -2.21 2.80 9.18
C ALA A 93 -1.99 3.72 10.39
N SER A 94 -0.77 4.22 10.62
CA SER A 94 -0.47 5.15 11.72
C SER A 94 -1.20 6.50 11.59
N TYR A 95 -1.50 6.91 10.36
CA TYR A 95 -2.33 8.08 10.04
C TYR A 95 -3.81 7.74 9.86
N GLN A 96 -4.21 6.50 10.17
CA GLN A 96 -5.59 6.01 10.01
C GLN A 96 -6.12 6.22 8.58
N THR A 97 -5.28 5.99 7.57
CA THR A 97 -5.65 6.12 6.15
C THR A 97 -5.17 4.91 5.34
N THR A 98 -5.53 4.86 4.07
CA THR A 98 -5.03 3.86 3.10
C THR A 98 -4.18 4.52 2.01
N PRO A 99 -3.36 3.74 1.27
CA PRO A 99 -2.61 4.27 0.12
C PRO A 99 -3.51 4.98 -0.90
N GLU A 100 -4.70 4.44 -1.18
CA GLU A 100 -5.63 5.02 -2.15
C GLU A 100 -6.20 6.35 -1.65
N GLU A 101 -6.55 6.43 -0.37
CA GLU A 101 -7.06 7.66 0.23
C GLU A 101 -5.98 8.75 0.23
N TYR A 102 -4.75 8.39 0.60
CA TYR A 102 -3.59 9.26 0.54
C TYR A 102 -3.36 9.85 -0.87
N ILE A 103 -3.35 9.01 -1.91
CA ILE A 103 -3.16 9.45 -3.31
C ILE A 103 -4.30 10.37 -3.75
N MET A 104 -5.54 10.06 -3.36
CA MET A 104 -6.71 10.88 -3.73
C MET A 104 -6.77 12.21 -2.98
N TYR A 105 -6.12 12.33 -1.82
CA TYR A 105 -6.27 13.45 -0.91
C TYR A 105 -5.90 14.79 -1.56
N MET A 106 -4.72 14.90 -2.17
CA MET A 106 -4.29 16.12 -2.86
C MET A 106 -5.28 16.52 -3.96
N GLY A 107 -5.86 15.56 -4.68
CA GLY A 107 -6.87 15.84 -5.70
C GLY A 107 -8.13 16.49 -5.12
N LYS A 108 -8.60 16.00 -3.96
CA LYS A 108 -9.81 16.50 -3.28
C LYS A 108 -9.59 17.81 -2.53
N HIS A 109 -8.43 17.98 -1.90
CA HIS A 109 -8.14 19.07 -0.95
C HIS A 109 -7.02 20.01 -1.42
N SER A 110 -6.78 20.09 -2.74
CA SER A 110 -5.65 20.84 -3.31
C SER A 110 -5.59 22.31 -2.88
N ARG A 111 -6.74 22.96 -2.64
CA ARG A 111 -6.78 24.38 -2.26
C ARG A 111 -6.36 24.55 -0.80
N GLU A 112 -6.86 23.69 0.07
CA GLU A 112 -6.61 23.68 1.49
C GLU A 112 -5.14 23.33 1.77
N VAL A 113 -4.61 22.30 1.08
CA VAL A 113 -3.19 21.92 1.15
C VAL A 113 -2.29 23.07 0.69
N LYS A 114 -2.58 23.71 -0.45
CA LYS A 114 -1.79 24.86 -0.92
C LYS A 114 -1.84 26.04 0.03
N ALA A 115 -3.00 26.32 0.63
CA ALA A 115 -3.13 27.39 1.61
C ALA A 115 -2.32 27.10 2.87
N TYR A 116 -2.34 25.84 3.34
CA TYR A 116 -1.56 25.38 4.46
C TYR A 116 -0.06 25.51 4.20
N LEU A 117 0.45 24.96 3.10
CA LEU A 117 1.87 25.04 2.74
C LEU A 117 2.36 26.48 2.56
N LYS A 118 1.51 27.39 2.08
CA LYS A 118 1.83 28.82 2.00
C LYS A 118 1.96 29.47 3.39
N ALA A 119 1.16 29.03 4.35
CA ALA A 119 1.22 29.49 5.74
C ALA A 119 2.39 28.85 6.52
N HIS A 120 2.86 27.69 6.07
CA HIS A 120 3.91 26.87 6.68
C HIS A 120 5.08 26.63 5.71
N PRO A 121 5.84 27.68 5.34
CA PRO A 121 6.90 27.58 4.33
C PRO A 121 8.02 26.59 4.71
N GLU A 122 8.23 26.33 6.00
CA GLU A 122 9.16 25.33 6.50
C GLU A 122 8.77 23.90 6.10
N ILE A 123 7.47 23.58 6.09
CA ILE A 123 6.94 22.28 5.66
C ILE A 123 7.08 22.16 4.14
N GLN A 124 6.74 23.23 3.40
CA GLN A 124 6.95 23.29 1.96
C GLN A 124 8.42 23.05 1.59
N GLN A 125 9.35 23.72 2.27
CA GLN A 125 10.79 23.55 2.02
C GLN A 125 11.25 22.11 2.28
N GLN A 126 10.78 21.46 3.34
CA GLN A 126 11.12 20.06 3.63
C GLN A 126 10.63 19.12 2.51
N ILE A 127 9.40 19.33 2.02
CA ILE A 127 8.85 18.55 0.90
C ILE A 127 9.69 18.78 -0.36
N ASP A 128 10.05 20.03 -0.65
CA ASP A 128 10.85 20.37 -1.83
C ASP A 128 12.27 19.76 -1.75
N ASP A 129 12.91 19.80 -0.58
CA ASP A 129 14.23 19.20 -0.35
C ASP A 129 14.18 17.67 -0.49
N LEU A 130 13.13 17.02 0.02
CA LEU A 130 12.92 15.58 -0.16
C LEU A 130 12.64 15.24 -1.63
N ALA A 131 11.88 16.07 -2.35
CA ALA A 131 11.60 15.86 -3.77
C ALA A 131 12.90 15.89 -4.59
N LEU A 132 13.81 16.83 -4.27
CA LEU A 132 15.12 16.91 -4.90
C LEU A 132 15.97 15.68 -4.62
N GLN A 133 15.93 15.15 -3.38
CA GLN A 133 16.65 13.93 -3.02
C GLN A 133 16.10 12.71 -3.76
N VAL A 134 14.78 12.48 -3.72
CA VAL A 134 14.14 11.39 -4.48
C VAL A 134 14.53 11.44 -5.96
N ASN A 135 14.45 12.61 -6.58
CA ASN A 135 14.85 12.79 -7.98
C ASN A 135 16.36 12.58 -8.22
N SER A 136 17.20 12.81 -7.22
CA SER A 136 18.64 12.55 -7.32
C SER A 136 18.95 11.07 -7.16
N ASP A 137 18.18 10.36 -6.34
CA ASP A 137 18.36 8.94 -6.01
C ASP A 137 17.86 8.06 -7.13
N ASP A 138 16.69 8.38 -7.70
CA ASP A 138 16.10 7.71 -8.85
C ASP A 138 17.06 7.73 -10.06
N ARG A 139 17.79 8.83 -10.28
CA ARG A 139 18.79 8.94 -11.37
C ARG A 139 20.08 8.15 -11.12
N ARG A 140 20.30 7.67 -9.89
CA ARG A 140 21.46 6.84 -9.52
C ARG A 140 21.16 5.34 -9.61
N PHE A 141 19.88 4.99 -9.69
CA PHE A 141 19.41 3.65 -10.02
C PHE A 141 19.49 3.40 -11.53
#